data_AF-A0A9W4ILI9-F1
#
_entry.id   AF-A0A9W4ILI9-F1
#
_cell.length_a   1.000
_cell.length_b   1.000
_cell.length_c   1.000
_cell.angle_alpha   90.00
_cell.angle_beta   90.00
_cell.angle_gamma   90.00
#
_symmetry.space_group_name_H-M   'P 1'
#
loop_
_entity.id
_entity.type
_entity.pdbx_description
1 polymer ?
#
loop_
_entity_poly.entity_id
_entity_poly.type
_entity_poly.pdbx_seq_one_letter_code
_entity_poly.pdbx_strand_id
1 'polypeptide(L)'
;MPSSNMQNGLSQRDHRSQGYKTSAKAKGPTHSPPTKIFPVRKYDPICGKWPMILRRTVRNMNHAGVCVVTCVRRGPDPRNSTTTVLIICDSKQPPHHRESSVSNIRRLLDDHKLWKVAVEFVRGSHVRGVSDLIGKELDRRALQLPCMLGESLALKGAHNPGTLGGLLELKMPGKADYITVGLTCLHCLNPCEKGLDPEFLDRVRVWRNEGIKPEDNLRTRLRVEHPSPNTIKVKIASLQDEICGIEQNEEYVRLCDLVSEGLQGQLGRRAEQTFLSMRRNLSELKSFLREMEKFRANFGSVFAASGFRTTEDGKSSNLDWALVEIPLAE
;
A
#
# COMPACT_ATOMS: atom_id res chain seq x y z
N MET A 1 -9.29 56.25 -27.81
CA MET A 1 -8.18 56.97 -27.16
C MET A 1 -8.15 58.38 -27.73
N PRO A 2 -7.86 59.46 -26.98
CA PRO A 2 -7.64 59.62 -25.53
C PRO A 2 -8.69 60.64 -24.96
N SER A 3 -8.75 61.01 -23.68
CA SER A 3 -7.83 61.91 -22.95
C SER A 3 -8.42 62.07 -21.54
N SER A 4 -7.60 61.92 -20.48
CA SER A 4 -7.06 63.01 -19.64
C SER A 4 -8.16 63.70 -18.78
N ASN A 5 -8.00 64.12 -17.54
CA ASN A 5 -6.89 64.71 -16.81
C ASN A 5 -7.34 64.83 -15.32
N MET A 6 -6.42 64.73 -14.34
CA MET A 6 -6.00 65.79 -13.40
C MET A 6 -7.14 66.55 -12.68
N GLN A 7 -7.13 66.84 -11.36
CA GLN A 7 -6.03 67.17 -10.44
C GLN A 7 -6.60 67.40 -9.01
N ASN A 8 -5.72 67.23 -8.02
CA ASN A 8 -5.49 68.00 -6.77
C ASN A 8 -6.63 68.58 -5.92
N GLY A 9 -6.48 68.43 -4.60
CA GLY A 9 -6.86 69.48 -3.64
C GLY A 9 -7.22 69.00 -2.24
N LEU A 10 -6.23 68.80 -1.36
CA LEU A 10 -6.39 68.63 0.09
C LEU A 10 -6.62 69.98 0.78
N SER A 11 -7.56 70.07 1.74
CA SER A 11 -7.34 70.70 3.06
C SER A 11 -8.55 70.59 4.03
N GLN A 12 -8.28 69.96 5.17
CA GLN A 12 -8.74 70.22 6.56
C GLN A 12 -10.17 70.75 6.87
N ARG A 13 -10.89 70.03 7.76
CA ARG A 13 -11.04 70.36 9.21
C ARG A 13 -11.98 69.38 9.92
N ASP A 14 -11.59 69.01 11.13
CA ASP A 14 -12.32 68.19 12.11
C ASP A 14 -13.54 68.92 12.72
N HIS A 15 -14.65 68.21 12.93
CA HIS A 15 -15.12 67.79 14.26
C HIS A 15 -16.56 67.24 14.28
N ARG A 16 -16.71 66.06 14.91
CA ARG A 16 -17.87 65.52 15.67
C ARG A 16 -19.19 65.32 14.89
N SER A 17 -19.96 64.24 15.03
CA SER A 17 -19.93 63.01 15.81
C SER A 17 -21.09 62.12 15.29
N GLN A 18 -20.94 60.81 15.49
CA GLN A 18 -22.00 59.78 15.58
C GLN A 18 -22.76 59.35 14.31
N GLY A 19 -22.49 58.10 13.95
CA GLY A 19 -23.34 57.25 13.13
C GLY A 19 -22.62 55.95 12.81
N TYR A 20 -22.70 54.96 13.70
CA TYR A 20 -22.20 53.61 13.45
C TYR A 20 -22.80 53.07 12.14
N LYS A 21 -21.98 52.96 11.10
CA LYS A 21 -22.23 52.08 9.94
C LYS A 21 -21.17 50.99 9.95
N THR A 22 -21.55 49.81 10.40
CA THR A 22 -20.79 48.57 10.22
C THR A 22 -20.69 48.26 8.72
N SER A 23 -19.62 48.74 8.09
CA SER A 23 -19.14 48.25 6.80
C SER A 23 -17.98 47.28 7.06
N ALA A 24 -18.30 46.09 7.59
CA ALA A 24 -17.37 44.98 7.49
C ALA A 24 -17.42 44.47 6.05
N LYS A 25 -16.44 44.90 5.25
CA LYS A 25 -16.16 44.37 3.91
C LYS A 25 -16.19 42.84 3.97
N ALA A 26 -16.96 42.23 3.09
CA ALA A 26 -16.95 40.79 2.85
C ALA A 26 -15.50 40.33 2.60
N LYS A 27 -14.98 39.50 3.51
CA LYS A 27 -13.72 38.79 3.28
C LYS A 27 -13.95 37.83 2.10
N GLY A 28 -13.16 38.00 1.04
CA GLY A 28 -13.13 37.08 -0.09
C GLY A 28 -12.82 35.63 0.34
N PRO A 29 -13.02 34.66 -0.56
CA PRO A 29 -12.95 33.24 -0.23
C PRO A 29 -11.57 32.92 0.31
N THR A 30 -11.53 32.51 1.58
CA THR A 30 -10.34 31.95 2.20
C THR A 30 -10.07 30.62 1.51
N HIS A 31 -8.90 30.49 0.87
CA HIS A 31 -8.42 29.22 0.36
C HIS A 31 -8.30 28.25 1.53
N SER A 32 -9.29 27.36 1.69
CA SER A 32 -9.19 26.24 2.62
C SER A 32 -7.97 25.40 2.25
N PRO A 33 -7.11 25.06 3.22
CA PRO A 33 -5.93 24.26 2.95
C PRO A 33 -6.32 22.94 2.26
N PRO A 34 -5.49 22.43 1.32
CA PRO A 34 -5.78 21.20 0.61
C PRO A 34 -6.00 20.06 1.61
N THR A 35 -7.12 19.37 1.49
CA THR A 35 -7.43 18.21 2.35
C THR A 35 -6.43 17.10 2.08
N LYS A 36 -5.64 16.75 3.09
CA LYS A 36 -4.65 15.67 3.02
C LYS A 36 -5.27 14.34 3.45
N ILE A 37 -4.64 13.24 3.04
CA ILE A 37 -5.02 11.88 3.37
C ILE A 37 -3.97 11.30 4.32
N PHE A 38 -4.42 10.65 5.39
CA PHE A 38 -3.58 10.00 6.39
C PHE A 38 -4.07 8.57 6.68
N PRO A 39 -3.20 7.66 7.15
CA PRO A 39 -3.62 6.34 7.60
C PRO A 39 -4.63 6.40 8.75
N VAL A 40 -5.56 5.44 8.78
CA VAL A 40 -6.46 5.23 9.92
C VAL A 40 -5.63 4.81 11.14
N ARG A 41 -6.00 5.29 12.32
CA ARG A 41 -5.30 4.91 13.57
C ARG A 41 -5.55 3.44 13.86
N LYS A 42 -4.53 2.71 14.30
CA LYS A 42 -4.59 1.26 14.59
C LYS A 42 -5.76 0.87 15.51
N TYR A 43 -6.10 1.74 16.46
CA TYR A 43 -7.15 1.51 17.46
C TYR A 43 -8.50 2.16 17.11
N ASP A 44 -8.68 2.65 15.88
CA ASP A 44 -9.98 3.14 15.44
C ASP A 44 -10.98 1.97 15.38
N PRO A 45 -12.19 2.09 15.95
CA PRO A 45 -13.19 1.02 15.93
C PRO A 45 -13.54 0.51 14.53
N ILE A 46 -13.34 1.31 13.48
CA ILE A 46 -13.58 0.84 12.11
C ILE A 46 -12.58 -0.23 11.68
N CYS A 47 -11.34 -0.25 12.18
CA CYS A 47 -10.30 -1.15 11.70
C CYS A 47 -10.71 -2.62 11.83
N GLY A 48 -11.27 -3.03 12.98
CA GLY A 48 -11.74 -4.39 13.20
C GLY A 48 -13.01 -4.76 12.41
N LYS A 49 -13.75 -3.77 11.91
CA LYS A 49 -15.02 -3.95 11.17
C LYS A 49 -14.89 -3.70 9.68
N TRP A 50 -13.76 -3.13 9.25
CA TRP A 50 -13.55 -2.62 7.91
C TRP A 50 -13.76 -3.67 6.82
N PRO A 51 -13.25 -4.92 6.93
CA PRO A 51 -13.50 -5.94 5.90
C PRO A 51 -15.00 -6.19 5.65
N MET A 52 -15.80 -6.25 6.72
CA MET A 52 -17.25 -6.43 6.62
C MET A 52 -17.94 -5.19 6.06
N ILE A 53 -17.60 -3.99 6.56
CA ILE A 53 -18.18 -2.72 6.08
C ILE A 53 -17.88 -2.51 4.60
N LEU A 54 -16.64 -2.74 4.18
CA LEU A 54 -16.20 -2.65 2.79
C LEU A 54 -16.99 -3.65 1.93
N ARG A 55 -17.03 -4.93 2.32
CA ARG A 55 -17.77 -5.96 1.57
C ARG A 55 -19.24 -5.62 1.41
N ARG A 56 -19.93 -5.18 2.47
CA ARG A 56 -21.35 -4.80 2.40
C ARG A 56 -21.56 -3.52 1.58
N THR A 57 -20.67 -2.55 1.70
CA THR A 57 -20.70 -1.32 0.89
C THR A 57 -20.58 -1.67 -0.59
N VAL A 58 -19.55 -2.42 -0.97
CA VAL A 58 -19.33 -2.84 -2.35
C VAL A 58 -20.51 -3.68 -2.85
N ARG A 59 -21.04 -4.63 -2.08
CA ARG A 59 -22.17 -5.46 -2.55
C ARG A 59 -23.47 -4.69 -2.79
N ASN A 60 -23.74 -3.67 -1.99
CA ASN A 60 -25.05 -2.99 -1.97
C ASN A 60 -25.05 -1.62 -2.66
N MET A 61 -23.91 -1.19 -3.19
CA MET A 61 -23.76 0.10 -3.86
C MET A 61 -23.79 -0.09 -5.38
N ASN A 62 -24.35 0.87 -6.10
CA ASN A 62 -24.16 0.98 -7.54
C ASN A 62 -22.70 1.38 -7.84
N HIS A 63 -22.04 0.66 -8.75
CA HIS A 63 -20.61 0.85 -9.07
C HIS A 63 -20.36 1.82 -10.23
N ALA A 64 -21.40 2.34 -10.88
CA ALA A 64 -21.26 3.20 -12.05
C ALA A 64 -20.42 4.45 -11.73
N GLY A 65 -19.23 4.56 -12.36
CA GLY A 65 -18.31 5.68 -12.13
C GLY A 65 -17.60 5.67 -10.77
N VAL A 66 -17.68 4.57 -10.01
CA VAL A 66 -16.89 4.35 -8.79
C VAL A 66 -15.61 3.60 -9.13
N CYS A 67 -14.47 4.14 -8.70
CA CYS A 67 -13.15 3.55 -8.96
C CYS A 67 -12.56 2.88 -7.73
N VAL A 68 -12.71 3.52 -6.56
CA VAL A 68 -12.12 3.03 -5.29
C VAL A 68 -13.10 3.27 -4.15
N VAL A 69 -13.20 2.29 -3.26
CA VAL A 69 -13.79 2.45 -1.93
C VAL A 69 -12.70 2.12 -0.91
N THR A 70 -12.35 3.09 -0.07
CA THR A 70 -11.29 2.95 0.94
C THR A 70 -11.68 3.60 2.26
N CYS A 71 -10.90 3.38 3.31
CA CYS A 71 -11.05 4.04 4.60
C CYS A 71 -9.74 4.72 4.97
N VAL A 72 -9.81 6.04 5.18
CA VAL A 72 -8.64 6.89 5.44
C VAL A 72 -9.01 7.98 6.43
N ARG A 73 -8.02 8.71 6.96
CA ARG A 73 -8.27 9.95 7.70
C ARG A 73 -8.09 11.15 6.78
N ARG A 74 -9.07 12.06 6.75
CA ARG A 74 -9.04 13.27 5.90
C ARG A 74 -9.08 14.53 6.74
N GLY A 75 -8.23 15.50 6.40
CA GLY A 75 -8.18 16.80 7.07
C GLY A 75 -6.93 17.60 6.70
N PRO A 76 -6.78 18.83 7.23
CA PRO A 76 -5.59 19.65 7.00
C PRO A 76 -4.30 19.04 7.58
N ASP A 77 -4.40 18.26 8.67
CA ASP A 77 -3.25 17.66 9.36
C ASP A 77 -3.61 16.36 10.12
N PRO A 78 -2.61 15.57 10.57
CA PRO A 78 -2.84 14.28 11.25
C PRO A 78 -3.57 14.37 12.60
N ARG A 79 -3.57 15.53 13.27
CA ARG A 79 -4.28 15.74 14.55
C ARG A 79 -5.72 16.14 14.28
N ASN A 80 -5.94 17.00 13.30
CA ASN A 80 -7.25 17.49 12.87
C ASN A 80 -7.76 16.77 11.62
N SER A 81 -7.88 15.44 11.69
CA SER A 81 -8.40 14.63 10.59
C SER A 81 -9.41 13.59 11.07
N THR A 82 -10.48 13.46 10.28
CA THR A 82 -11.64 12.60 10.53
C THR A 82 -11.48 11.29 9.77
N THR A 83 -11.81 10.16 10.41
CA THR A 83 -11.88 8.86 9.73
C THR A 83 -13.04 8.89 8.76
N THR A 84 -12.79 8.55 7.49
CA THR A 84 -13.71 8.73 6.38
C THR A 84 -13.71 7.48 5.49
N VAL A 85 -14.88 6.91 5.25
CA VAL A 85 -15.12 6.02 4.10
C VAL A 85 -15.10 6.89 2.85
N LEU A 86 -14.06 6.73 2.05
CA LEU A 86 -13.79 7.53 0.87
C LEU A 86 -14.12 6.73 -0.38
N ILE A 87 -15.03 7.27 -1.19
CA ILE A 87 -15.40 6.75 -2.49
C ILE A 87 -14.79 7.69 -3.55
N ILE A 88 -13.88 7.15 -4.37
CA ILE A 88 -13.21 7.91 -5.42
C ILE A 88 -13.89 7.59 -6.75
N CYS A 89 -14.25 8.64 -7.49
CA CYS A 89 -14.90 8.54 -8.79
C CYS A 89 -14.04 9.19 -9.89
N ASP A 90 -13.90 8.50 -11.01
CA ASP A 90 -13.25 9.01 -12.22
C ASP A 90 -14.30 9.66 -13.14
N SER A 91 -14.96 10.69 -12.62
CA SER A 91 -15.90 11.49 -13.38
C SER A 91 -15.83 12.95 -12.97
N LYS A 92 -16.04 13.85 -13.95
CA LYS A 92 -16.16 15.30 -13.69
C LYS A 92 -17.41 15.61 -12.86
N GLN A 93 -18.46 14.80 -12.99
CA GLN A 93 -19.71 14.95 -12.27
C GLN A 93 -19.88 13.82 -11.25
N PRO A 94 -20.42 14.10 -10.05
CA PRO A 94 -20.74 13.05 -9.09
C PRO A 94 -21.73 12.04 -9.69
N PRO A 95 -21.57 10.73 -9.43
CA PRO A 95 -22.52 9.73 -9.92
C PRO A 95 -23.95 10.00 -9.42
N HIS A 96 -24.96 9.74 -10.26
CA HIS A 96 -26.38 9.95 -9.90
C HIS A 96 -26.81 9.22 -8.63
N HIS A 97 -26.18 8.09 -8.32
CA HIS A 97 -26.49 7.28 -7.14
C HIS A 97 -25.78 7.78 -5.85
N ARG A 98 -24.93 8.82 -5.91
CA ARG A 98 -24.10 9.29 -4.78
C ARG A 98 -24.89 9.44 -3.48
N GLU A 99 -26.04 10.13 -3.52
CA GLU A 99 -26.82 10.41 -2.31
C GLU A 99 -27.38 9.14 -1.68
N SER A 100 -27.92 8.24 -2.51
CA SER A 100 -28.40 6.93 -2.07
C SER A 100 -27.27 6.07 -1.51
N SER A 101 -26.10 6.08 -2.15
CA SER A 101 -24.90 5.37 -1.69
C SER A 101 -24.42 5.89 -0.34
N VAL A 102 -24.30 7.22 -0.17
CA VAL A 102 -23.90 7.83 1.09
C VAL A 102 -24.88 7.47 2.21
N SER A 103 -26.18 7.54 1.95
CA SER A 103 -27.21 7.22 2.94
C SER A 103 -27.14 5.75 3.36
N ASN A 104 -26.97 4.83 2.40
CA ASN A 104 -26.83 3.41 2.68
C ASN A 104 -25.56 3.08 3.48
N ILE A 105 -24.43 3.70 3.14
CA ILE A 105 -23.16 3.51 3.87
C ILE A 105 -23.26 4.10 5.28
N ARG A 106 -23.87 5.28 5.44
CA ARG A 106 -24.10 5.87 6.77
C ARG A 106 -24.95 4.96 7.64
N ARG A 107 -26.08 4.46 7.15
CA ARG A 107 -26.90 3.50 7.88
C ARG A 107 -26.09 2.28 8.30
N LEU A 108 -25.30 1.72 7.38
CA LEU A 108 -24.42 0.58 7.68
C LEU A 108 -23.38 0.89 8.77
N LEU A 109 -22.80 2.10 8.78
CA LEU A 109 -21.87 2.54 9.81
C LEU A 109 -22.57 2.73 11.16
N ASP A 110 -23.76 3.33 11.14
CA ASP A 110 -24.58 3.59 12.34
C ASP A 110 -25.02 2.28 13.01
N ASP A 111 -25.48 1.29 12.24
CA ASP A 111 -25.83 -0.05 12.72
C ASP A 111 -24.66 -0.73 13.47
N HIS A 112 -23.43 -0.35 13.14
CA HIS A 112 -22.21 -0.87 13.75
C HIS A 112 -21.58 0.10 14.75
N LYS A 113 -22.29 1.14 15.20
CA LYS A 113 -21.83 2.15 16.16
C LYS A 113 -20.58 2.93 15.69
N LEU A 114 -20.46 3.16 14.39
CA LEU A 114 -19.36 3.91 13.75
C LEU A 114 -19.78 5.33 13.33
N TRP A 115 -20.66 5.97 14.09
CA TRP A 115 -21.26 7.29 13.79
C TRP A 115 -20.26 8.44 13.61
N LYS A 116 -19.03 8.30 14.11
CA LYS A 116 -17.94 9.30 13.94
C LYS A 116 -17.24 9.20 12.58
N VAL A 117 -17.51 8.14 11.81
CA VAL A 117 -16.87 7.92 10.52
C VAL A 117 -17.65 8.66 9.44
N ALA A 118 -16.99 9.59 8.76
CA ALA A 118 -17.57 10.32 7.65
C ALA A 118 -17.68 9.44 6.39
N VAL A 119 -18.53 9.84 5.44
CA VAL A 119 -18.64 9.22 4.12
C VAL A 119 -18.53 10.32 3.07
N GLU A 120 -17.56 10.19 2.16
CA GLU A 120 -17.28 11.21 1.14
C GLU A 120 -17.14 10.58 -0.24
N PHE A 121 -17.75 11.23 -1.24
CA PHE A 121 -17.47 10.98 -2.65
C PHE A 121 -16.54 12.09 -3.15
N VAL A 122 -15.39 11.72 -3.69
CA VAL A 122 -14.42 12.66 -4.23
C VAL A 122 -14.10 12.33 -5.67
N ARG A 123 -13.88 13.37 -6.46
CA ARG A 123 -13.30 13.21 -7.79
C ARG A 123 -11.81 12.90 -7.63
N GLY A 124 -11.34 11.88 -8.35
CA GLY A 124 -9.91 11.60 -8.43
C GLY A 124 -9.63 10.53 -9.46
N SER A 125 -8.55 10.72 -10.22
CA SER A 125 -7.90 9.65 -10.96
C SER A 125 -6.95 8.95 -10.00
N HIS A 126 -7.17 7.68 -9.71
CA HIS A 126 -6.21 6.92 -8.92
C HIS A 126 -5.16 6.33 -9.86
N VAL A 127 -3.96 6.92 -9.86
CA VAL A 127 -2.79 6.21 -10.35
C VAL A 127 -2.40 5.23 -9.25
N ARG A 128 -2.61 3.93 -9.48
CA ARG A 128 -2.01 2.88 -8.63
C ARG A 128 -0.51 2.86 -8.90
N GLY A 129 0.20 3.86 -8.39
CA GLY A 129 1.65 3.95 -8.45
C GLY A 129 2.13 4.20 -7.04
N VAL A 130 2.80 3.21 -6.46
CA VAL A 130 3.27 3.32 -5.08
C VAL A 130 4.63 4.00 -5.08
N SER A 131 4.63 5.32 -5.27
CA SER A 131 5.85 6.13 -5.23
C SER A 131 6.52 6.13 -3.84
N ASP A 132 5.76 5.79 -2.78
CA ASP A 132 6.22 5.81 -1.39
C ASP A 132 6.48 4.41 -0.78
N LEU A 133 6.36 3.32 -1.56
CA LEU A 133 6.94 2.03 -1.16
C LEU A 133 8.43 2.08 -1.51
N ILE A 134 9.14 2.99 -0.85
CA ILE A 134 10.58 2.87 -0.65
C ILE A 134 10.76 1.47 -0.11
N GLY A 135 11.41 0.61 -0.90
CA GLY A 135 11.58 -0.81 -0.67
C GLY A 135 11.86 -1.06 0.80
N LYS A 136 10.79 -1.37 1.55
CA LYS A 136 10.95 -1.71 2.94
C LYS A 136 11.65 -3.05 2.86
N GLU A 137 12.88 -3.03 3.33
CA GLU A 137 13.67 -4.21 3.58
C GLU A 137 12.76 -5.30 4.16
N LEU A 138 12.90 -6.53 3.65
CA LEU A 138 12.03 -7.64 3.98
C LEU A 138 11.91 -7.76 5.51
N ASP A 139 10.73 -7.44 6.02
CA ASP A 139 10.42 -7.44 7.44
C ASP A 139 9.98 -8.85 7.86
N ARG A 140 10.23 -9.23 9.11
CA ARG A 140 9.77 -10.48 9.73
C ARG A 140 8.26 -10.72 9.55
N ARG A 141 7.47 -9.65 9.44
CA ARG A 141 6.03 -9.73 9.11
C ARG A 141 5.74 -10.38 7.75
N ALA A 142 6.62 -10.24 6.77
CA ALA A 142 6.48 -10.86 5.46
C ALA A 142 6.61 -12.40 5.50
N LEU A 143 7.18 -12.95 6.59
CA LEU A 143 7.20 -14.41 6.83
C LEU A 143 5.93 -14.92 7.53
N GLN A 144 5.22 -14.03 8.22
CA GLN A 144 4.07 -14.37 9.08
C GLN A 144 2.73 -14.08 8.41
N LEU A 145 2.70 -13.12 7.49
CA LEU A 145 1.51 -12.75 6.75
C LEU A 145 1.50 -13.47 5.40
N PRO A 146 0.32 -13.89 4.89
CA PRO A 146 0.20 -14.58 3.61
C PRO A 146 0.82 -13.80 2.44
N CYS A 147 0.75 -12.47 2.51
CA CYS A 147 1.48 -11.56 1.63
C CYS A 147 1.35 -10.09 2.10
N MET A 148 2.25 -9.22 1.62
CA MET A 148 2.07 -7.77 1.76
C MET A 148 2.16 -7.03 0.42
N LEU A 149 1.44 -5.92 0.30
CA LEU A 149 1.49 -5.04 -0.86
C LEU A 149 2.91 -4.49 -1.09
N GLY A 150 3.39 -4.60 -2.32
CA GLY A 150 4.70 -4.13 -2.77
C GLY A 150 5.88 -4.99 -2.38
N GLU A 151 5.64 -6.11 -1.70
CA GLU A 151 6.68 -7.12 -1.46
C GLU A 151 7.02 -7.86 -2.77
N SER A 152 8.20 -8.46 -2.79
CA SER A 152 8.70 -9.12 -4.00
C SER A 152 8.01 -10.46 -4.25
N LEU A 153 7.88 -10.83 -5.52
CA LEU A 153 7.48 -12.18 -5.94
C LEU A 153 8.32 -12.60 -7.13
N ALA A 154 8.41 -13.90 -7.39
CA ALA A 154 9.04 -14.39 -8.61
C ALA A 154 8.44 -15.73 -9.03
N LEU A 155 8.60 -16.09 -10.30
CA LEU A 155 8.45 -17.49 -10.68
C LEU A 155 9.43 -18.35 -9.89
N LYS A 156 8.99 -19.55 -9.53
CA LYS A 156 9.83 -20.55 -8.89
C LYS A 156 11.05 -20.85 -9.77
N GLY A 157 12.24 -20.67 -9.21
CA GLY A 157 13.51 -20.83 -9.92
C GLY A 157 13.93 -19.64 -10.79
N ALA A 158 13.16 -18.56 -10.84
CA ALA A 158 13.58 -17.31 -11.49
C ALA A 158 14.37 -16.41 -10.54
N HIS A 159 15.32 -15.67 -11.10
CA HIS A 159 16.17 -14.75 -10.35
C HIS A 159 15.62 -13.32 -10.31
N ASN A 160 14.78 -12.94 -11.27
CA ASN A 160 14.28 -11.57 -11.38
C ASN A 160 13.03 -11.39 -10.52
N PRO A 161 13.07 -10.54 -9.47
CA PRO A 161 11.90 -10.26 -8.67
C PRO A 161 10.94 -9.33 -9.42
N GLY A 162 9.67 -9.69 -9.39
CA GLY A 162 8.54 -8.81 -9.61
C GLY A 162 7.99 -8.24 -8.30
N THR A 163 6.93 -7.44 -8.42
CA THR A 163 6.26 -6.82 -7.27
C THR A 163 4.82 -7.33 -7.15
N LEU A 164 4.39 -7.66 -5.94
CA LEU A 164 2.99 -7.92 -5.65
C LEU A 164 2.21 -6.60 -5.60
N GLY A 165 1.39 -6.35 -6.61
CA GLY A 165 0.52 -5.18 -6.70
C GLY A 165 -0.67 -5.22 -5.74
N GLY A 166 -1.04 -6.41 -5.25
CA GLY A 166 -2.02 -6.58 -4.18
C GLY A 166 -2.86 -7.83 -4.27
N LEU A 167 -3.87 -7.93 -3.41
CA LEU A 167 -4.85 -9.00 -3.45
C LEU A 167 -6.17 -8.51 -4.07
N LEU A 168 -6.80 -9.39 -4.85
CA LEU A 168 -8.13 -9.21 -5.40
C LEU A 168 -8.99 -10.41 -4.98
N GLU A 169 -10.26 -10.15 -4.66
CA GLU A 169 -11.27 -11.20 -4.49
C GLU A 169 -12.13 -11.23 -5.76
N LEU A 170 -12.09 -12.36 -6.49
CA LEU A 170 -12.84 -12.54 -7.73
C LEU A 170 -14.05 -13.45 -7.49
N LYS A 171 -15.22 -13.03 -7.98
CA LYS A 171 -16.41 -13.88 -8.03
C LYS A 171 -16.58 -14.40 -9.45
N MET A 172 -16.33 -15.70 -9.64
CA MET A 172 -16.50 -16.32 -10.95
C MET A 172 -17.99 -16.53 -11.26
N PRO A 173 -18.41 -16.38 -12.52
CA PRO A 173 -19.77 -16.71 -12.93
C PRO A 173 -20.13 -18.15 -12.51
N GLY A 174 -21.29 -18.32 -11.88
CA GLY A 174 -21.77 -19.63 -11.41
C GLY A 174 -21.11 -20.16 -10.12
N LYS A 175 -20.11 -19.48 -9.55
CA LYS A 175 -19.52 -19.87 -8.25
C LYS A 175 -20.12 -19.06 -7.10
N ALA A 176 -20.44 -19.75 -6.00
CA ALA A 176 -20.91 -19.12 -4.78
C ALA A 176 -19.78 -18.34 -4.07
N ASP A 177 -18.60 -18.96 -4.04
CA ASP A 177 -17.44 -18.46 -3.30
C ASP A 177 -16.54 -17.55 -4.14
N TYR A 178 -15.88 -16.63 -3.44
CA TYR A 178 -14.84 -15.78 -4.03
C TYR A 178 -13.51 -16.53 -4.00
N ILE A 179 -12.71 -16.34 -5.05
CA ILE A 179 -11.31 -16.75 -5.05
C ILE A 179 -10.43 -15.55 -4.73
N THR A 180 -9.39 -15.78 -3.93
CA THR A 180 -8.39 -14.75 -3.63
C THR A 180 -7.21 -14.92 -4.57
N VAL A 181 -6.86 -13.85 -5.29
CA VAL A 181 -5.74 -13.84 -6.22
C VAL A 181 -4.79 -12.69 -5.93
N GLY A 182 -3.49 -12.91 -6.12
CA GLY A 182 -2.47 -11.86 -6.15
C GLY A 182 -2.40 -11.20 -7.52
N LEU A 183 -2.37 -9.87 -7.58
CA LEU A 183 -2.18 -9.07 -8.79
C LEU A 183 -0.70 -8.72 -8.95
N THR A 184 -0.16 -8.93 -10.14
CA THR A 184 1.17 -8.49 -10.54
C THR A 184 1.19 -8.21 -12.05
N CYS A 185 2.37 -7.96 -12.63
CA CYS A 185 2.53 -7.80 -14.07
C CYS A 185 2.95 -9.13 -14.71
N LEU A 186 2.53 -9.38 -15.95
CA LEU A 186 2.85 -10.64 -16.63
C LEU A 186 4.35 -10.83 -16.84
N HIS A 187 5.10 -9.76 -17.09
CA HIS A 187 6.55 -9.86 -17.25
C HIS A 187 7.25 -10.40 -15.99
N CYS A 188 6.68 -10.20 -14.80
CA CYS A 188 7.18 -10.82 -13.56
C CYS A 188 7.02 -12.35 -13.58
N LEU A 189 6.07 -12.85 -14.36
CA LEU A 189 5.67 -14.25 -14.45
C LEU A 189 5.97 -14.88 -15.82
N ASN A 190 6.78 -14.21 -16.65
CA ASN A 190 7.17 -14.72 -17.97
C ASN A 190 8.44 -15.59 -17.82
N PRO A 191 8.38 -16.90 -18.07
CA PRO A 191 9.56 -17.75 -17.94
C PRO A 191 10.58 -17.48 -19.06
N CYS A 192 11.85 -17.72 -18.76
CA CYS A 192 12.90 -17.74 -19.77
C CYS A 192 12.66 -18.92 -20.72
N GLU A 193 12.84 -18.71 -22.03
CA GLU A 193 12.68 -19.78 -23.02
C GLU A 193 13.75 -20.87 -22.90
N LYS A 194 14.92 -20.53 -22.34
CA LYS A 194 16.05 -21.45 -22.25
C LYS A 194 15.73 -22.60 -21.30
N GLY A 195 15.76 -23.82 -21.84
CA GLY A 195 15.56 -25.05 -21.07
C GLY A 195 14.10 -25.45 -20.85
N LEU A 196 13.15 -24.79 -21.51
CA LEU A 196 11.76 -25.25 -21.54
C LEU A 196 11.61 -26.40 -22.56
N ASP A 197 10.75 -27.37 -22.25
CA ASP A 197 10.34 -28.36 -23.24
C ASP A 197 9.55 -27.71 -24.40
N PRO A 198 9.57 -28.29 -25.61
CA PRO A 198 8.98 -27.67 -26.79
C PRO A 198 7.49 -27.33 -26.65
N GLU A 199 6.69 -28.25 -26.08
CA GLU A 199 5.25 -28.05 -25.90
C GLU A 199 4.97 -26.85 -25.00
N PHE A 200 5.69 -26.74 -23.88
CA PHE A 200 5.53 -25.62 -22.97
C PHE A 200 6.04 -24.32 -23.55
N LEU A 201 7.15 -24.34 -24.29
CA LEU A 201 7.69 -23.17 -24.96
C LEU A 201 6.69 -22.58 -25.96
N ASP A 202 6.07 -23.42 -26.79
CA ASP A 202 5.05 -22.99 -27.73
C ASP A 202 3.86 -22.36 -27.02
N ARG A 203 3.44 -22.95 -25.90
CA ARG A 203 2.37 -22.38 -25.09
C ARG A 203 2.75 -21.04 -24.47
N VAL A 204 3.96 -20.90 -23.92
CA VAL A 204 4.47 -19.64 -23.37
C VAL A 204 4.46 -18.54 -24.43
N ARG A 205 4.86 -18.84 -25.67
CA ARG A 205 4.82 -17.87 -26.78
C ARG A 205 3.41 -17.41 -27.11
N VAL A 206 2.43 -18.32 -27.10
CA VAL A 206 1.01 -17.96 -27.27
C VAL A 206 0.54 -17.05 -26.12
N TRP A 207 0.88 -17.37 -24.87
CA TRP A 207 0.49 -16.57 -23.70
C TRP A 207 1.01 -15.14 -23.74
N ARG A 208 2.19 -14.91 -24.31
CA ARG A 208 2.74 -13.55 -24.47
C ARG A 208 1.87 -12.67 -25.35
N ASN A 209 1.15 -13.25 -26.31
CA ASN A 209 0.29 -12.51 -27.22
C ASN A 209 -1.17 -12.50 -26.77
N GLU A 210 -1.70 -13.66 -26.38
CA GLU A 210 -3.13 -13.83 -26.11
C GLU A 210 -3.49 -13.69 -24.63
N GLY A 211 -2.49 -13.82 -23.75
CA GLY A 211 -2.70 -13.95 -22.32
C GLY A 211 -2.91 -15.39 -21.87
N ILE A 212 -3.07 -15.55 -20.56
CA ILE A 212 -3.31 -16.83 -19.89
C ILE A 212 -4.76 -16.88 -19.47
N LYS A 213 -5.48 -17.93 -19.90
CA LYS A 213 -6.88 -18.14 -19.53
C LYS A 213 -6.98 -19.05 -18.29
N PRO A 214 -8.00 -18.87 -17.43
CA PRO A 214 -8.23 -19.73 -16.27
C PRO A 214 -8.40 -21.21 -16.60
N GLU A 215 -8.80 -21.56 -17.81
CA GLU A 215 -9.04 -22.95 -18.24
C GLU A 215 -7.76 -23.63 -18.76
N ASP A 216 -6.67 -22.88 -18.93
CA ASP A 216 -5.44 -23.38 -19.51
C ASP A 216 -4.66 -24.28 -18.55
N ASN A 217 -4.64 -25.58 -18.78
CA ASN A 217 -4.04 -26.54 -17.84
C ASN A 217 -2.54 -26.31 -17.61
N LEU A 218 -1.80 -25.83 -18.61
CA LEU A 218 -0.36 -25.64 -18.50
C LEU A 218 0.01 -24.45 -17.60
N ARG A 219 -0.93 -23.54 -17.30
CA ARG A 219 -0.69 -22.37 -16.43
C ARG A 219 -0.18 -22.75 -15.05
N THR A 220 -0.59 -23.93 -14.55
CA THR A 220 -0.23 -24.43 -13.21
C THR A 220 1.26 -24.75 -13.08
N ARG A 221 1.98 -24.88 -14.21
CA ARG A 221 3.44 -24.99 -14.25
C ARG A 221 4.14 -23.69 -13.87
N LEU A 222 3.49 -22.54 -14.03
CA LEU A 222 3.98 -21.24 -13.56
C LEU A 222 3.68 -21.08 -12.07
N ARG A 223 4.53 -21.70 -11.24
CA ARG A 223 4.48 -21.54 -9.78
C ARG A 223 5.17 -20.26 -9.36
N VAL A 224 4.58 -19.56 -8.40
CA VAL A 224 5.04 -18.27 -7.90
C VAL A 224 5.43 -18.40 -6.43
N GLU A 225 6.55 -17.79 -6.09
CA GLU A 225 7.11 -17.73 -4.74
C GLU A 225 7.05 -16.29 -4.22
N HIS A 226 6.64 -16.16 -2.95
CA HIS A 226 6.54 -14.90 -2.22
C HIS A 226 7.04 -15.11 -0.79
N PRO A 227 7.92 -14.24 -0.27
CA PRO A 227 8.74 -13.28 -1.02
C PRO A 227 9.59 -13.97 -2.10
N SER A 228 10.18 -13.20 -3.02
CA SER A 228 11.05 -13.80 -4.05
C SER A 228 12.29 -14.47 -3.40
N PRO A 229 12.78 -15.60 -3.95
CA PRO A 229 13.97 -16.27 -3.41
C PRO A 229 15.21 -15.36 -3.36
N ASN A 230 15.35 -14.45 -4.32
CA ASN A 230 16.46 -13.51 -4.34
C ASN A 230 16.37 -12.49 -3.18
N THR A 231 15.18 -11.96 -2.89
CA THR A 231 14.97 -11.08 -1.74
C THR A 231 15.28 -11.78 -0.42
N ILE A 232 14.90 -13.05 -0.28
CA ILE A 232 15.24 -13.86 0.89
C ILE A 232 16.76 -13.96 1.05
N LYS A 233 17.49 -14.30 -0.04
CA LYS A 233 18.96 -14.38 -0.03
C LYS A 233 19.63 -13.06 0.36
N VAL A 234 19.18 -11.95 -0.24
CA VAL A 234 19.71 -10.61 0.06
C VAL A 234 19.48 -10.26 1.54
N LYS A 235 18.30 -10.56 2.09
CA LYS A 235 18.03 -10.28 3.50
C LYS A 235 18.83 -11.19 4.45
N ILE A 236 19.03 -12.46 4.09
CA ILE A 236 19.93 -13.37 4.85
C ILE A 236 21.34 -12.79 4.92
N ALA A 237 21.90 -12.36 3.77
CA ALA A 237 23.22 -11.75 3.74
C ALA A 237 23.29 -10.48 4.60
N SER A 238 22.30 -9.58 4.48
CA SER A 238 22.23 -8.37 5.32
C SER A 238 22.20 -8.70 6.81
N LEU A 239 21.40 -9.69 7.22
CA LEU A 239 21.34 -10.11 8.63
C LEU A 239 22.67 -10.70 9.11
N GLN A 240 23.37 -11.47 8.27
CA GLN A 240 24.70 -12.00 8.58
C GLN A 240 25.73 -10.86 8.76
N ASP A 241 25.70 -9.86 7.88
CA ASP A 241 26.57 -8.69 7.96
C ASP A 241 26.29 -7.86 9.22
N GLU A 242 25.02 -7.63 9.56
CA GLU A 242 24.62 -6.93 10.79
C GLU A 242 25.06 -7.67 12.07
N ILE A 243 24.89 -8.99 12.10
CA ILE A 243 25.35 -9.85 13.21
C ILE A 243 26.87 -9.74 13.35
N CYS A 244 27.59 -9.89 12.24
CA CYS A 244 29.05 -9.80 12.20
C CYS A 244 29.53 -8.42 12.70
N GLY A 245 28.88 -7.34 12.27
CA GLY A 245 29.20 -5.98 12.68
C GLY A 245 29.03 -5.74 14.19
N ILE A 246 28.05 -6.37 14.84
CA ILE A 246 27.91 -6.32 16.30
C ILE A 246 28.98 -7.17 16.98
N GLU A 247 29.24 -8.38 16.48
CA GLU A 247 30.20 -9.31 17.08
C GLU A 247 31.65 -8.82 16.99
N GLN A 248 31.99 -8.06 15.94
CA GLN A 248 33.30 -7.44 15.75
C GLN A 248 33.42 -6.04 16.36
N ASN A 249 32.34 -5.50 16.93
CA ASN A 249 32.36 -4.18 17.53
C ASN A 249 33.27 -4.17 18.78
N GLU A 250 34.30 -3.31 18.79
CA GLU A 250 35.27 -3.25 19.88
C GLU A 250 34.64 -2.98 21.26
N GLU A 251 33.59 -2.16 21.34
CA GLU A 251 32.89 -1.91 22.59
C GLU A 251 32.16 -3.17 23.07
N TYR A 252 31.48 -3.87 22.16
CA TYR A 252 30.81 -5.12 22.46
C TYR A 252 31.79 -6.21 22.93
N VAL A 253 32.94 -6.35 22.24
CA VAL A 253 34.00 -7.31 22.60
C VAL A 253 34.56 -6.99 24.00
N ARG A 254 34.95 -5.73 24.26
CA ARG A 254 35.43 -5.31 25.59
C ARG A 254 34.42 -5.58 26.69
N LEU A 255 33.13 -5.34 26.44
CA LEU A 255 32.07 -5.60 27.40
C LEU A 255 31.85 -7.11 27.62
N CYS A 256 31.98 -7.93 26.57
CA CYS A 256 31.97 -9.39 26.69
C CYS A 256 33.12 -9.91 27.56
N ASP A 257 34.34 -9.38 27.38
CA ASP A 257 35.52 -9.78 28.14
C ASP A 257 35.34 -9.47 29.63
N LEU A 258 34.93 -8.23 29.97
CA LEU A 258 34.66 -7.81 31.35
C LEU A 258 33.59 -8.68 32.03
N VAL A 259 32.53 -9.04 31.30
CA VAL A 259 31.48 -9.91 31.83
C VAL A 259 31.99 -11.34 32.04
N SER A 260 32.83 -11.84 31.13
CA SER A 260 33.44 -13.19 31.23
C SER A 260 34.43 -13.29 32.39
N GLU A 261 35.09 -12.20 32.74
CA GLU A 261 35.96 -12.07 33.92
C GLU A 261 35.18 -11.87 35.23
N GLY A 262 33.84 -11.84 35.19
CA GLY A 262 33.00 -11.65 36.39
C GLY A 262 32.93 -10.20 36.88
N LEU A 263 33.44 -9.23 36.11
CA LEU A 263 33.47 -7.80 36.47
C LEU A 263 32.18 -7.06 36.09
N GLN A 264 31.10 -7.77 35.76
CA GLN A 264 29.82 -7.17 35.36
C GLN A 264 29.28 -6.17 36.40
N GLY A 265 29.44 -6.46 37.70
CA GLY A 265 29.01 -5.58 38.78
C GLY A 265 29.81 -4.27 38.92
N GLN A 266 30.93 -4.15 38.20
CA GLN A 266 31.76 -2.94 38.16
C GLN A 266 31.45 -2.05 36.95
N LEU A 267 30.58 -2.52 36.04
CA LEU A 267 30.14 -1.71 34.91
C LEU A 267 29.30 -0.52 35.41
N GLY A 268 29.62 0.68 34.93
CA GLY A 268 28.73 1.82 35.13
C GLY A 268 27.37 1.57 34.46
N ARG A 269 26.30 2.14 35.05
CA ARG A 269 24.90 1.96 34.57
C ARG A 269 24.73 2.12 33.05
N ARG A 270 25.44 3.09 32.44
CA ARG A 270 25.37 3.33 30.99
C ARG A 270 25.97 2.17 30.18
N ALA A 271 27.12 1.65 30.60
CA ALA A 271 27.80 0.55 29.92
C ALA A 271 26.99 -0.75 30.02
N GLU A 272 26.40 -1.02 31.19
CA GLU A 272 25.49 -2.16 31.39
C GLU A 272 24.27 -2.07 30.47
N GLN A 273 23.63 -0.90 30.38
CA GLN A 273 22.50 -0.68 29.48
C GLN A 273 22.88 -0.87 28.00
N THR A 274 24.03 -0.32 27.57
CA THR A 274 24.55 -0.51 26.21
C THR A 274 24.76 -2.00 25.92
N PHE A 275 25.42 -2.72 26.83
CA PHE A 275 25.69 -4.15 26.69
C PHE A 275 24.41 -4.97 26.54
N LEU A 276 23.43 -4.76 27.43
CA LEU A 276 22.14 -5.45 27.38
C LEU A 276 21.38 -5.15 26.09
N SER A 277 21.46 -3.91 25.60
CA SER A 277 20.86 -3.50 24.32
C SER A 277 21.49 -4.22 23.14
N MET A 278 22.83 -4.26 23.07
CA MET A 278 23.57 -4.97 22.02
C MET A 278 23.27 -6.48 22.04
N ARG A 279 23.27 -7.12 23.23
CA ARG A 279 22.92 -8.55 23.37
C ARG A 279 21.49 -8.85 22.94
N ARG A 280 20.53 -7.99 23.30
CA ARG A 280 19.14 -8.15 22.88
C ARG A 280 19.03 -8.07 21.36
N ASN A 281 19.63 -7.04 20.76
CA ASN A 281 19.62 -6.85 19.31
C ASN A 281 20.26 -8.06 18.59
N LEU A 282 21.44 -8.52 19.06
CA LEU A 282 22.11 -9.69 18.49
C LEU A 282 21.26 -10.96 18.58
N SER A 283 20.54 -11.15 19.70
CA SER A 283 19.62 -12.28 19.88
C SER A 283 18.43 -12.21 18.90
N GLU A 284 17.86 -11.02 18.72
CA GLU A 284 16.75 -10.76 17.78
C GLU A 284 17.19 -11.02 16.32
N LEU A 285 18.34 -10.49 15.91
CA LEU A 285 18.90 -10.70 14.57
C LEU A 285 19.18 -12.17 14.30
N LYS A 286 19.84 -12.88 15.23
CA LYS A 286 20.10 -14.33 15.10
C LYS A 286 18.81 -15.14 15.05
N SER A 287 17.78 -14.73 15.79
CA SER A 287 16.46 -15.37 15.71
C SER A 287 15.83 -15.17 14.33
N PHE A 288 15.89 -13.95 13.80
CA PHE A 288 15.30 -13.65 12.50
C PHE A 288 16.04 -14.35 11.35
N LEU A 289 17.38 -14.41 11.41
CA LEU A 289 18.19 -15.17 10.47
C LEU A 289 17.76 -16.65 10.41
N ARG A 290 17.58 -17.30 11.56
CA ARG A 290 17.12 -18.69 11.61
C ARG A 290 15.73 -18.89 11.02
N GLU A 291 14.83 -17.92 11.17
CA GLU A 291 13.51 -17.96 10.55
C GLU A 291 13.61 -17.84 9.03
N MET A 292 14.43 -16.91 8.54
CA MET A 292 14.69 -16.71 7.12
C MET A 292 15.28 -17.97 6.45
N GLU A 293 16.24 -18.63 7.08
CA GLU A 293 16.87 -19.86 6.56
C GLU A 293 15.91 -21.06 6.48
N LYS A 294 14.99 -21.13 7.45
CA LYS A 294 13.96 -22.18 7.51
C LYS A 294 12.75 -21.88 6.62
N PHE A 295 12.54 -20.62 6.26
CA PHE A 295 11.41 -20.22 5.46
C PHE A 295 11.41 -20.94 4.11
N ARG A 296 10.21 -21.37 3.70
CA ARG A 296 9.97 -22.01 2.40
C ARG A 296 8.95 -21.16 1.68
N ALA A 297 9.42 -20.39 0.71
CA ALA A 297 8.57 -19.51 -0.07
C ALA A 297 7.56 -20.33 -0.87
N ASN A 298 6.30 -19.95 -0.76
CA ASN A 298 5.22 -20.46 -1.59
C ASN A 298 4.15 -19.38 -1.65
N PHE A 299 3.59 -19.15 -2.83
CA PHE A 299 2.50 -18.19 -3.00
C PHE A 299 1.33 -18.81 -3.73
N GLY A 300 1.60 -19.52 -4.82
CA GLY A 300 0.56 -20.19 -5.59
C GLY A 300 0.95 -20.43 -7.04
N SER A 301 -0.05 -20.49 -7.91
CA SER A 301 0.14 -20.67 -9.35
C SER A 301 -0.59 -19.61 -10.16
N VAL A 302 -0.09 -19.31 -11.36
CA VAL A 302 -0.75 -18.35 -12.25
C VAL A 302 -2.18 -18.80 -12.56
N PHE A 303 -3.12 -17.88 -12.37
CA PHE A 303 -4.54 -18.05 -12.66
C PHE A 303 -4.89 -17.54 -14.05
N ALA A 304 -4.52 -16.29 -14.35
CA ALA A 304 -4.82 -15.64 -15.63
C ALA A 304 -3.84 -14.48 -15.90
N ALA A 305 -3.71 -14.06 -17.15
CA ALA A 305 -2.88 -12.93 -17.53
C ALA A 305 -3.33 -12.30 -18.86
N SER A 306 -2.94 -11.05 -19.11
CA SER A 306 -3.38 -10.26 -20.29
C SER A 306 -2.62 -10.51 -21.59
N GLY A 307 -1.41 -11.05 -21.51
CA GLY A 307 -0.40 -10.94 -22.56
C GLY A 307 0.32 -9.57 -22.49
N PHE A 308 1.37 -9.41 -23.30
CA PHE A 308 2.09 -8.15 -23.45
C PHE A 308 1.28 -7.19 -24.32
N ARG A 309 0.42 -6.41 -23.67
CA ARG A 309 -0.40 -5.38 -24.32
C ARG A 309 0.29 -4.02 -24.20
N THR A 310 0.27 -3.23 -25.26
CA THR A 310 0.76 -1.85 -25.31
C THR A 310 -0.37 -0.91 -25.69
N THR A 311 -0.33 0.32 -25.19
CA THR A 311 -1.22 1.40 -25.67
C THR A 311 -0.64 2.05 -26.92
N GLU A 312 -1.49 2.35 -27.91
CA GLU A 312 -1.07 2.99 -29.17
C GLU A 312 -0.95 4.53 -29.08
N ASP A 313 -1.42 5.15 -27.98
CA ASP A 313 -1.56 6.61 -27.85
C ASP A 313 -0.29 7.36 -27.44
N GLY A 314 0.76 7.32 -28.27
CA GLY A 314 1.90 8.25 -28.25
C GLY A 314 2.84 8.20 -27.03
N LYS A 315 2.46 7.49 -25.97
CA LYS A 315 3.30 7.09 -24.83
C LYS A 315 3.07 5.60 -24.60
N SER A 316 3.87 4.75 -25.22
CA SER A 316 3.77 3.30 -25.08
C SER A 316 3.89 2.92 -23.60
N SER A 317 2.77 2.53 -22.99
CA SER A 317 2.76 1.97 -21.65
C SER A 317 2.39 0.50 -21.76
N ASN A 318 3.18 -0.37 -21.14
CA ASN A 318 2.85 -1.78 -21.02
C ASN A 318 1.68 -1.91 -20.05
N LEU A 319 0.58 -2.51 -20.52
CA LEU A 319 -0.62 -2.80 -19.74
C LEU A 319 -0.71 -4.30 -19.45
N ASP A 320 0.42 -4.90 -19.09
CA ASP A 320 0.51 -6.34 -18.83
C ASP A 320 0.19 -6.66 -17.37
N TRP A 321 -0.85 -7.44 -17.13
CA TRP A 321 -1.24 -7.90 -15.80
C TRP A 321 -1.27 -9.42 -15.73
N ALA A 322 -1.04 -9.94 -14.54
CA ALA A 322 -1.21 -11.35 -14.21
C ALA A 322 -1.83 -11.51 -12.82
N LEU A 323 -2.58 -12.60 -12.66
CA LEU A 323 -3.24 -13.02 -11.45
C LEU A 323 -2.63 -14.34 -10.99
N VAL A 324 -2.33 -14.45 -9.71
CA VAL A 324 -1.81 -15.66 -9.07
C VAL A 324 -2.87 -16.16 -8.10
N GLU A 325 -3.35 -17.38 -8.30
CA GLU A 325 -4.27 -18.03 -7.37
C GLU A 325 -3.51 -18.43 -6.10
N ILE A 326 -4.00 -17.94 -4.96
CA ILE A 326 -3.41 -18.24 -3.66
C ILE A 326 -4.25 -19.39 -3.06
N PRO A 327 -3.63 -20.55 -2.77
CA PRO A 327 -4.36 -21.65 -2.15
C PRO A 327 -4.90 -21.19 -0.80
N LEU A 328 -6.13 -21.59 -0.48
CA LEU A 328 -6.67 -21.41 0.86
C LEU A 328 -5.76 -22.18 1.82
N ALA A 329 -5.31 -21.52 2.89
CA ALA A 329 -4.56 -22.20 3.93
C ALA A 329 -5.44 -23.31 4.53
N GLU A 330 -4.98 -24.55 4.46
CA GLU A 330 -5.50 -25.68 5.25
C GLU A 330 -5.16 -25.49 6.73
#